data_AF-J9ED54-F1
#
_entry.id   AF-J9ED54-F1
#
_cell.length_a   1.000
_cell.length_b   1.000
_cell.length_c   1.000
_cell.angle_alpha   90.00
_cell.angle_beta   90.00
_cell.angle_gamma   90.00
#
_symmetry.space_group_name_H-M   'P 1'
#
loop_
_entity.id
_entity.type
_entity.pdbx_description
1 polymer ?
#
loop_
_entity_poly.entity_id
_entity_poly.type
_entity_poly.pdbx_seq_one_letter_code
_entity_poly.pdbx_strand_id
1 'polypeptide(L)'
;MKVAATNTKDEEGQTVTEAEAAVKWIENMQEQLSDLGPLSVNSTELNEQRTAIEKIYSAVLDMEGDITLLRAKLMNQMKKVRNSEQKATLDNLSAVWNPLLEETKIKHANAERASDLIHQLETLLKSLTVQVDENRL
;
A
#
# COMPACT_ATOMS: atom_id res chain seq x y z
N MET A 1 -30.75 23.19 23.43
CA MET A 1 -29.96 21.95 23.55
C MET A 1 -30.17 20.94 22.40
N LYS A 2 -31.01 21.21 21.38
CA LYS A 2 -31.33 20.26 20.30
C LYS A 2 -30.32 20.25 19.14
N VAL A 3 -29.61 21.36 18.90
CA VAL A 3 -28.70 21.56 17.76
C VAL A 3 -27.38 20.80 17.89
N ALA A 4 -26.86 20.68 19.11
CA ALA A 4 -25.60 19.96 19.36
C ALA A 4 -25.74 18.45 19.09
N ALA A 5 -26.91 17.87 19.39
CA ALA A 5 -27.17 16.44 19.20
C ALA A 5 -27.36 16.06 17.72
N THR A 6 -27.88 16.97 16.88
CA THR A 6 -27.96 16.78 15.43
C THR A 6 -26.59 16.88 14.77
N ASN A 7 -25.80 17.92 15.07
CA ASN A 7 -24.47 18.07 14.48
C ASN A 7 -23.54 16.88 14.80
N THR A 8 -23.61 16.34 16.03
CA THR A 8 -22.76 15.20 16.42
C THR A 8 -23.12 13.94 15.62
N LYS A 9 -24.41 13.72 15.34
CA LYS A 9 -24.85 12.57 14.53
C LYS A 9 -24.48 12.70 13.06
N ASP A 10 -24.51 13.91 12.52
CA ASP A 10 -24.13 14.16 11.12
C ASP A 10 -22.62 13.97 10.93
N GLU A 11 -21.79 14.42 11.87
CA GLU A 11 -20.33 14.20 11.87
C GLU A 11 -19.95 12.71 12.05
N GLU A 12 -20.70 11.97 12.87
CA GLU A 12 -20.53 10.53 13.05
C GLU A 12 -20.86 9.76 11.76
N GLY A 13 -21.97 10.09 11.10
CA GLY A 13 -22.35 9.49 9.82
C GLY A 13 -21.32 9.76 8.73
N GLN A 14 -20.82 11.00 8.64
CA GLN A 14 -19.79 11.37 7.68
C GLN A 14 -18.48 10.60 7.90
N THR A 15 -18.06 10.41 9.15
CA THR A 15 -16.82 9.67 9.47
C THR A 15 -16.92 8.20 9.06
N VAL A 16 -18.09 7.58 9.22
CA VAL A 16 -18.33 6.21 8.75
C VAL A 16 -18.25 6.12 7.23
N THR A 17 -18.89 7.05 6.51
CA THR A 17 -18.82 7.10 5.03
C THR A 17 -17.39 7.31 4.53
N GLU A 18 -16.61 8.20 5.16
CA GLU A 18 -15.19 8.41 4.82
C GLU A 18 -14.37 7.12 5.02
N ALA A 19 -14.62 6.39 6.11
CA ALA A 19 -13.93 5.14 6.39
C ALA A 19 -14.33 4.01 5.43
N GLU A 20 -15.60 3.92 5.04
CA GLU A 20 -16.06 2.96 4.02
C GLU A 20 -15.48 3.25 2.63
N ALA A 21 -15.37 4.53 2.26
CA ALA A 21 -14.70 4.93 1.03
C ALA A 21 -13.22 4.55 1.05
N ALA A 22 -12.55 4.75 2.20
CA ALA A 22 -11.17 4.33 2.39
C ALA A 22 -11.01 2.81 2.26
N VAL A 23 -11.92 2.01 2.83
CA VAL A 23 -11.92 0.54 2.68
C VAL A 23 -11.99 0.14 1.20
N LYS A 24 -12.92 0.71 0.42
CA LYS A 24 -13.03 0.40 -1.01
C LYS A 24 -11.76 0.76 -1.78
N TRP A 25 -11.13 1.88 -1.42
CA TRP A 25 -9.86 2.28 -2.03
C TRP A 25 -8.74 1.29 -1.69
N ILE A 26 -8.67 0.81 -0.43
CA ILE A 26 -7.72 -0.20 0.04
C ILE A 26 -7.89 -1.52 -0.73
N GLU A 27 -9.14 -2.00 -0.87
CA GLU A 27 -9.45 -3.22 -1.61
C GLU A 27 -8.99 -3.12 -3.07
N ASN A 28 -9.26 -1.98 -3.72
CA ASN A 28 -8.81 -1.73 -5.10
C ASN A 28 -7.27 -1.64 -5.21
N MET A 29 -6.56 -1.07 -4.23
CA MET A 29 -5.09 -1.11 -4.21
C MET A 29 -4.55 -2.53 -4.04
N GLN A 30 -5.20 -3.34 -3.20
CA GLN A 30 -4.82 -4.72 -2.99
C GLN A 30 -5.04 -5.58 -4.25
N GLU A 31 -6.14 -5.35 -4.97
CA GLU A 31 -6.40 -5.98 -6.28
C GLU A 31 -5.30 -5.61 -7.29
N GLN A 32 -4.98 -4.31 -7.43
CA GLN A 32 -3.91 -3.87 -8.33
C GLN A 32 -2.54 -4.47 -7.96
N LEU A 33 -2.22 -4.58 -6.67
CA LEU A 33 -0.96 -5.18 -6.22
C LEU A 33 -0.90 -6.69 -6.53
N SER A 34 -2.04 -7.36 -6.41
CA SER A 34 -2.23 -8.80 -6.70
C SER A 34 -2.12 -9.08 -8.20
N ASP A 35 -2.73 -8.24 -9.04
CA ASP A 35 -2.73 -8.37 -10.50
C ASP A 35 -1.31 -8.33 -11.11
N LEU A 36 -0.38 -7.65 -10.44
CA LEU A 36 1.02 -7.64 -10.85
C LEU A 36 1.70 -9.01 -10.74
N GLY A 37 1.15 -9.93 -9.94
CA GLY A 37 1.66 -11.28 -9.76
C GLY A 37 3.09 -11.34 -9.19
N PRO A 38 3.77 -12.49 -9.36
CA PRO A 38 5.18 -12.66 -9.03
C PRO A 38 6.09 -11.75 -9.86
N LEU A 39 7.25 -11.38 -9.31
CA LEU A 39 8.26 -10.60 -10.03
C LEU A 39 8.80 -11.41 -11.22
N SER A 40 8.85 -10.77 -12.39
CA SER A 40 9.39 -11.37 -13.61
C SER A 40 10.91 -11.50 -13.53
N VAL A 41 11.42 -12.55 -14.19
CA VAL A 41 12.86 -12.73 -14.43
C VAL A 41 13.34 -11.99 -15.67
N ASN A 42 12.42 -11.50 -16.50
CA ASN A 42 12.73 -10.63 -17.64
C ASN A 42 12.96 -9.20 -17.13
N SER A 43 14.10 -8.59 -17.47
CA SER A 43 14.49 -7.27 -16.95
C SER A 43 13.55 -6.15 -17.37
N THR A 44 12.99 -6.19 -18.58
CA THR A 44 12.02 -5.20 -19.06
C THR A 44 10.71 -5.29 -18.27
N GLU A 45 10.15 -6.50 -18.16
CA GLU A 45 8.91 -6.74 -17.42
C GLU A 45 9.09 -6.45 -15.91
N LEU A 46 10.23 -6.82 -15.33
CA LEU A 46 10.55 -6.49 -13.94
C LEU A 46 10.57 -4.98 -13.72
N ASN A 47 11.13 -4.21 -14.66
CA ASN A 47 11.18 -2.76 -14.54
C ASN A 47 9.79 -2.10 -14.66
N GLU A 48 8.92 -2.65 -15.51
CA GLU A 48 7.50 -2.25 -15.60
C GLU A 48 6.77 -2.55 -14.29
N GLN A 49 6.91 -3.78 -13.77
CA GLN A 49 6.33 -4.19 -12.50
C GLN A 49 6.84 -3.31 -11.35
N ARG A 50 8.16 -3.05 -11.28
CA ARG A 50 8.77 -2.17 -10.28
C ARG A 50 8.17 -0.77 -10.31
N THR A 51 8.01 -0.19 -11.50
CA THR A 51 7.39 1.14 -11.67
C THR A 51 5.94 1.13 -11.19
N ALA A 52 5.18 0.07 -11.46
CA ALA A 52 3.82 -0.06 -10.96
C ALA A 52 3.77 -0.23 -9.44
N ILE A 53 4.65 -1.06 -8.87
CA ILE A 53 4.77 -1.27 -7.42
C ILE A 53 5.13 0.04 -6.73
N GLU A 54 6.05 0.84 -7.27
CA GLU A 54 6.45 2.13 -6.71
C GLU A 54 5.28 3.13 -6.67
N LYS A 55 4.43 3.14 -7.71
CA LYS A 55 3.23 3.97 -7.72
C LYS A 55 2.25 3.56 -6.63
N ILE A 56 2.00 2.26 -6.47
CA ILE A 56 1.12 1.74 -5.42
C ILE A 56 1.72 2.04 -4.04
N TYR A 57 3.01 1.80 -3.86
CA TYR A 57 3.74 2.06 -2.61
C TYR A 57 3.64 3.53 -2.19
N SER A 58 3.90 4.45 -3.12
CA SER A 58 3.77 5.89 -2.86
C SER A 58 2.35 6.27 -2.48
N ALA A 59 1.35 5.79 -3.23
CA ALA A 59 -0.06 6.08 -2.94
C ALA A 59 -0.51 5.53 -1.57
N VAL A 60 -0.04 4.33 -1.20
CA VAL A 60 -0.28 3.75 0.13
C VAL A 60 0.38 4.59 1.22
N LEU A 61 1.63 5.04 1.04
CA LEU A 61 2.27 5.89 2.05
C LEU A 61 1.57 7.24 2.22
N ASP A 62 1.14 7.87 1.13
CA ASP A 62 0.41 9.15 1.18
C ASP A 62 -0.90 9.02 2.00
N MET A 63 -1.54 7.84 1.95
CA MET A 63 -2.78 7.57 2.66
C MET A 63 -2.59 7.21 4.15
N GLU A 64 -1.37 6.92 4.62
CA GLU A 64 -1.11 6.44 5.99
C GLU A 64 -1.56 7.45 7.06
N GLY A 65 -1.37 8.74 6.79
CA GLY A 65 -1.83 9.83 7.66
C GLY A 65 -3.36 9.90 7.76
N ASP A 66 -4.04 9.79 6.63
CA ASP A 66 -5.51 9.88 6.55
C ASP A 66 -6.18 8.70 7.25
N ILE A 67 -5.65 7.48 7.06
CA ILE A 67 -6.13 6.28 7.76
C ILE A 67 -5.92 6.40 9.26
N THR A 68 -4.75 6.91 9.70
CA THR A 68 -4.46 7.14 11.11
C THR A 68 -5.45 8.14 11.71
N LEU A 69 -5.76 9.22 11.00
CA LEU A 69 -6.74 10.22 11.42
C LEU A 69 -8.17 9.64 11.50
N LEU A 70 -8.59 8.87 10.50
CA LEU A 70 -9.91 8.21 10.48
C LEU A 70 -10.07 7.24 11.66
N ARG A 71 -9.05 6.41 11.94
CA ARG A 71 -9.04 5.53 13.12
C ARG A 71 -9.20 6.34 14.42
N ALA A 72 -8.46 7.43 14.56
CA ALA A 72 -8.54 8.29 15.73
C ALA A 72 -9.93 8.95 15.88
N LYS A 73 -10.53 9.44 14.79
CA LYS A 73 -11.89 10.00 14.77
C LYS A 73 -12.92 8.96 15.24
N LEU A 74 -12.92 7.76 14.65
CA LEU A 74 -13.82 6.66 15.02
C LEU A 74 -13.65 6.26 16.49
N MET A 75 -12.41 6.11 16.96
CA MET A 75 -12.14 5.80 18.38
C MET A 75 -12.64 6.90 19.32
N ASN A 76 -12.47 8.17 18.95
CA ASN A 76 -12.92 9.30 19.77
C ASN A 76 -14.45 9.43 19.80
N GLN A 77 -15.15 9.13 18.71
CA GLN A 77 -16.62 9.08 18.68
C GLN A 77 -17.14 7.96 19.58
N MET A 78 -16.56 6.76 19.48
CA MET A 78 -16.96 5.61 20.29
C MET A 78 -16.72 5.79 21.80
N LYS A 79 -15.77 6.64 22.20
CA LYS A 79 -15.58 7.02 23.62
C LYS A 79 -16.74 7.84 24.17
N LYS A 80 -17.41 8.63 23.33
CA LYS A 80 -18.54 9.48 23.73
C LYS A 80 -19.85 8.69 23.76
N VAL A 81 -20.08 7.87 22.75
CA VAL A 81 -21.26 7.01 22.62
C VAL A 81 -20.84 5.68 22.03
N ARG A 82 -21.16 4.56 22.68
CA ARG A 82 -20.87 3.24 22.12
C ARG A 82 -21.76 3.01 20.90
N ASN A 83 -21.14 2.93 19.72
CA ASN A 83 -21.80 2.64 18.45
C ASN A 83 -21.17 1.38 17.83
N SER A 84 -21.97 0.34 17.64
CA SER A 84 -21.53 -0.95 17.09
C SER A 84 -21.13 -0.86 15.61
N GLU A 85 -21.76 0.02 14.84
CA GLU A 85 -21.47 0.24 13.43
C GLU A 85 -20.07 0.86 13.27
N GLN A 86 -19.79 1.95 14.00
CA GLN A 86 -18.46 2.57 14.03
C GLN A 86 -17.35 1.59 14.46
N LYS A 87 -17.65 0.69 15.40
CA LYS A 87 -16.71 -0.36 15.81
C LYS A 87 -16.45 -1.34 14.67
N ALA A 88 -17.50 -1.81 14.00
CA ALA A 88 -17.37 -2.71 12.85
C ALA A 88 -16.58 -2.04 11.71
N THR A 89 -16.85 -0.76 11.41
CA THR A 89 -16.11 0.01 10.41
C THR A 89 -14.63 0.17 10.79
N LEU A 90 -14.32 0.48 12.06
CA LEU A 90 -12.93 0.58 12.53
C LEU A 90 -12.19 -0.76 12.44
N ASP A 91 -12.86 -1.85 12.81
CA ASP A 91 -12.29 -3.20 12.77
C ASP A 91 -12.01 -3.61 11.33
N ASN A 92 -12.96 -3.39 10.43
CA ASN A 92 -12.79 -3.68 9.01
C ASN A 92 -11.65 -2.86 8.42
N LEU A 93 -11.64 -1.54 8.64
CA LEU A 93 -10.55 -0.65 8.22
C LEU A 93 -9.19 -1.13 8.72
N SER A 94 -9.15 -1.66 9.95
CA SER A 94 -7.92 -2.20 10.54
C SER A 94 -7.48 -3.52 9.91
N ALA A 95 -8.45 -4.39 9.63
CA ALA A 95 -8.24 -5.69 9.01
C ALA A 95 -7.74 -5.58 7.58
N VAL A 96 -8.19 -4.58 6.81
CA VAL A 96 -7.76 -4.41 5.40
C VAL A 96 -6.51 -3.55 5.24
N TRP A 97 -6.34 -2.50 6.05
CA TRP A 97 -5.21 -1.57 5.89
C TRP A 97 -3.86 -2.20 6.28
N ASN A 98 -3.81 -2.88 7.43
CA ASN A 98 -2.53 -3.38 7.94
C ASN A 98 -1.89 -4.39 6.98
N PRO A 99 -2.64 -5.38 6.42
CA PRO A 99 -2.10 -6.26 5.40
C PRO A 99 -1.65 -5.52 4.14
N LEU A 100 -2.44 -4.58 3.60
CA LEU A 100 -2.04 -3.82 2.41
C LEU A 100 -0.71 -3.08 2.63
N LEU A 101 -0.57 -2.40 3.77
CA LEU A 101 0.63 -1.64 4.10
C LEU A 101 1.88 -2.55 4.20
N GLU A 102 1.75 -3.70 4.86
CA GLU A 102 2.83 -4.67 5.00
C GLU A 102 3.20 -5.30 3.65
N GLU A 103 2.20 -5.78 2.90
CA GLU A 103 2.38 -6.42 1.61
C GLU A 103 3.05 -5.47 0.61
N THR A 104 2.59 -4.23 0.53
CA THR A 104 3.15 -3.24 -0.39
C THR A 104 4.61 -2.91 -0.04
N LYS A 105 4.95 -2.77 1.25
CA LYS A 105 6.33 -2.58 1.72
C LYS A 105 7.24 -3.75 1.34
N ILE A 106 6.76 -4.98 1.53
CA ILE A 106 7.51 -6.19 1.18
C ILE A 106 7.72 -6.27 -0.35
N LYS A 107 6.67 -6.07 -1.13
CA LYS A 107 6.72 -6.18 -2.60
C LYS A 107 7.63 -5.12 -3.21
N HIS A 108 7.56 -3.89 -2.73
CA HIS A 108 8.48 -2.82 -3.12
C HIS A 108 9.94 -3.18 -2.79
N ALA A 109 10.23 -3.57 -1.55
CA ALA A 109 11.59 -3.95 -1.16
C ALA A 109 12.14 -5.13 -1.98
N ASN A 110 11.29 -6.08 -2.36
CA ASN A 110 11.69 -7.21 -3.19
C ASN A 110 11.93 -6.80 -4.66
N ALA A 111 11.11 -5.89 -5.20
CA ALA A 111 11.30 -5.37 -6.56
C ALA A 111 12.62 -4.60 -6.70
N GLU A 112 12.95 -3.74 -5.72
CA GLU A 112 14.23 -3.03 -5.70
C GLU A 112 15.41 -4.01 -5.65
N ARG A 113 15.38 -4.98 -4.71
CA ARG A 113 16.44 -6.00 -4.60
C ARG A 113 16.59 -6.83 -5.87
N ALA A 114 15.49 -7.23 -6.51
CA ALA A 114 15.53 -7.99 -7.75
C ALA A 114 16.17 -7.16 -8.88
N SER A 115 15.83 -5.87 -8.98
CA SER A 115 16.43 -4.96 -9.96
C SER A 115 17.94 -4.80 -9.74
N ASP A 116 18.36 -4.59 -8.48
CA ASP A 116 19.77 -4.49 -8.12
C ASP A 116 20.56 -5.76 -8.46
N LEU A 117 19.99 -6.94 -8.20
CA LEU A 117 20.62 -8.22 -8.53
C LEU A 117 20.78 -8.43 -10.04
N ILE A 118 19.77 -8.08 -10.84
CA ILE A 118 19.88 -8.14 -12.30
C ILE A 118 20.98 -7.21 -12.79
N HIS A 119 21.03 -5.98 -12.28
CA HIS A 119 22.06 -5.01 -12.66
C HIS A 119 23.48 -5.51 -12.31
N GLN A 120 23.65 -6.11 -11.13
CA GLN A 120 24.92 -6.72 -10.73
C GLN A 120 25.32 -7.88 -11.65
N LEU A 121 24.38 -8.76 -12.01
CA LEU A 121 24.63 -9.87 -12.94
C LEU A 121 25.01 -9.38 -14.34
N GLU A 122 24.31 -8.39 -14.88
CA GLU A 122 24.63 -7.79 -16.17
C GLU A 122 26.04 -7.17 -16.18
N THR A 123 26.42 -6.51 -15.09
CA THR A 123 27.75 -5.90 -14.93
C THR A 123 28.85 -6.97 -14.87
N LEU A 124 28.62 -8.04 -14.11
CA LEU A 124 29.55 -9.17 -14.03
C LEU A 124 29.72 -9.88 -15.37
N LEU A 125 28.63 -10.10 -16.11
CA LEU A 125 28.67 -10.72 -17.44
C LEU A 125 29.47 -9.87 -18.43
N LYS A 126 29.26 -8.54 -18.44
CA LYS A 126 30.03 -7.62 -19.28
C LYS A 126 31.53 -7.67 -18.95
N SER A 127 31.87 -7.64 -17.65
CA SER A 127 33.26 -7.76 -17.19
C SER A 127 33.91 -9.07 -17.64
N LEU A 128 33.19 -10.19 -17.54
CA LEU A 128 33.67 -11.50 -17.97
C LEU A 128 33.90 -11.54 -19.48
N THR A 129 32.99 -11.00 -20.29
CA THR A 129 33.16 -10.93 -21.75
C THR A 129 34.42 -10.15 -22.12
N VAL A 130 34.65 -8.98 -21.50
CA VAL A 130 35.86 -8.18 -21.75
C VAL A 130 37.13 -8.96 -21.38
N GLN A 131 37.17 -9.64 -20.23
CA GLN A 131 38.33 -10.45 -19.83
C GLN A 131 38.58 -11.64 -20.77
N VAL A 132 37.54 -12.27 -21.31
CA VAL A 132 37.69 -13.37 -22.27
C VAL A 132 38.23 -12.86 -23.60
N ASP A 133 37.80 -11.69 -24.05
CA ASP A 133 38.27 -11.09 -25.30
C ASP A 133 39.72 -10.59 -25.17
N GLU A 134 40.11 -10.02 -24.02
CA GLU A 134 41.50 -9.63 -23.73
C GLU A 134 42.45 -10.85 -23.67
N ASN A 135 42.02 -11.98 -23.12
CA ASN A 135 42.83 -13.20 -23.05
C ASN A 135 42.93 -13.96 -24.38
N ARG A 136 42.16 -13.56 -25.41
CA ARG A 136 42.17 -14.16 -26.76
C ARG A 136 43.05 -13.40 -27.76
N LEU A 137 43.50 -12.21 -27.41
CA LEU A 137 44.41 -11.35 -28.20
C LEU A 137 45.87 -11.57 -27.80
#